data_AF-A0A3M7BQD1-F1
#
_entry.id   AF-A0A3M7BQD1-F1
#
_cell.length_a   1.000
_cell.length_b   1.000
_cell.length_c   1.000
_cell.angle_alpha   90.00
_cell.angle_beta   90.00
_cell.angle_gamma   90.00
#
_symmetry.space_group_name_H-M   'P 1'
#
loop_
_entity.id
_entity.type
_entity.pdbx_description
1 polymer ?
#
loop_
_entity_poly.entity_id
_entity_poly.type
_entity_poly.pdbx_seq_one_letter_code
_entity_poly.pdbx_strand_id
1 'polypeptide(L)'
;MPRQTAPPPSGEFTIYLQKPFTGQPTHTVNVVGEPNRPAVIRQTMYNGSTKSSEKSGDVPKDDVDELMNLVNTLRGFPSHASQDVYGYNIKVDFNTFEIQWSNVDEDPTAGEVSEIAAEQKDDFKRVADSIEALARTFAKRDAAV
;
A
#
# COMPACT_ATOMS: atom_id res chain seq x y z
N MET A 1 1.31 -20.75 -4.50
CA MET A 1 1.15 -20.42 -5.94
C MET A 1 1.49 -18.95 -6.09
N PRO A 2 2.42 -18.55 -6.99
CA PRO A 2 2.67 -17.13 -7.20
C PRO A 2 1.35 -16.50 -7.67
N ARG A 3 0.94 -15.39 -7.05
CA ARG A 3 -0.22 -14.63 -7.52
C ARG A 3 0.09 -14.18 -8.95
N GLN A 4 -0.47 -14.87 -9.95
CA GLN A 4 -0.68 -14.27 -11.26
C GLN A 4 -1.82 -13.26 -11.09
N THR A 5 -1.54 -12.14 -10.44
CA THR A 5 -2.33 -10.94 -10.65
C THR A 5 -2.02 -10.51 -12.08
N ALA A 6 -2.99 -10.73 -12.98
CA ALA A 6 -2.88 -10.24 -14.34
C ALA A 6 -2.43 -8.78 -14.30
N PRO A 7 -1.44 -8.36 -15.11
CA PRO A 7 -1.09 -6.95 -15.22
C PRO A 7 -2.39 -6.18 -15.45
N PRO A 8 -2.64 -5.10 -14.68
CA PRO A 8 -3.90 -4.39 -14.73
C PRO A 8 -4.23 -4.07 -16.20
N PRO A 9 -5.42 -4.46 -16.70
CA PRO A 9 -5.72 -4.52 -18.13
C PRO A 9 -5.77 -3.15 -18.85
N SER A 10 -5.38 -2.06 -18.19
CA SER A 10 -5.52 -0.68 -18.66
C SER A 10 -4.26 0.18 -18.50
N GLY A 11 -3.13 -0.37 -18.01
CA GLY A 11 -1.97 0.46 -17.67
C GLY A 11 -2.17 1.30 -16.40
N GLU A 12 -3.22 1.01 -15.64
CA GLU A 12 -3.46 1.56 -14.30
C GLU A 12 -2.45 1.01 -13.29
N PHE A 13 -2.20 1.78 -12.23
CA PHE A 13 -1.53 1.30 -11.04
C PHE A 13 -2.51 1.26 -9.87
N THR A 14 -2.23 0.38 -8.91
CA THR A 14 -2.96 0.27 -7.66
C THR A 14 -1.98 0.18 -6.50
N ILE A 15 -2.18 1.02 -5.47
CA ILE A 15 -1.44 0.99 -4.22
C ILE A 15 -2.45 0.82 -3.09
N TYR A 16 -2.31 -0.28 -2.36
CA TYR A 16 -3.18 -0.61 -1.24
C TYR A 16 -2.38 -0.65 0.05
N LEU A 17 -2.90 -0.01 1.09
CA LEU A 17 -2.38 -0.07 2.44
C LEU A 17 -3.50 -0.48 3.39
N GLN A 18 -3.22 -1.39 4.31
CA GLN A 18 -4.16 -1.85 5.32
C GLN A 18 -3.50 -1.93 6.69
N LYS A 19 -4.25 -1.56 7.73
CA LYS A 19 -3.93 -1.80 9.13
C LYS A 19 -5.13 -2.47 9.82
N PRO A 20 -4.91 -3.38 10.77
CA PRO A 20 -3.64 -4.04 11.14
C PRO A 20 -3.15 -5.05 10.07
N PHE A 21 -1.93 -5.55 10.25
CA PHE A 21 -1.35 -6.61 9.42
C PHE A 21 -2.15 -7.91 9.58
N THR A 22 -2.40 -8.38 10.80
CA THR A 22 -3.28 -9.54 11.04
C THR A 22 -4.59 -9.11 11.68
N GLY A 23 -5.70 -9.78 11.31
CA GLY A 23 -7.03 -9.52 11.88
C GLY A 23 -7.93 -8.64 11.02
N GLN A 24 -8.96 -8.07 11.66
CA GLN A 24 -9.96 -7.25 10.98
C GLN A 24 -9.38 -5.87 10.63
N PRO A 25 -9.49 -5.42 9.36
CA PRO A 25 -9.05 -4.10 8.96
C PRO A 25 -9.73 -3.02 9.80
N THR A 26 -8.95 -2.09 10.35
CA THR A 26 -9.45 -0.86 10.99
C THR A 26 -9.26 0.34 10.08
N HIS A 27 -8.25 0.29 9.23
CA HIS A 27 -7.87 1.35 8.31
C HIS A 27 -7.40 0.79 6.98
N THR A 28 -7.94 1.29 5.88
CA THR A 28 -7.43 0.97 4.54
C THR A 28 -7.30 2.23 3.70
N VAL A 29 -6.24 2.29 2.91
CA VAL A 29 -6.02 3.31 1.89
C VAL A 29 -5.85 2.58 0.56
N ASN A 30 -6.56 3.03 -0.47
CA ASN A 30 -6.44 2.52 -1.81
C ASN A 30 -6.23 3.69 -2.76
N VAL A 31 -5.13 3.68 -3.52
CA VAL A 31 -4.81 4.66 -4.54
C VAL A 31 -4.85 3.96 -5.88
N VAL A 32 -5.72 4.42 -6.77
CA VAL A 32 -5.87 3.87 -8.13
C VAL A 32 -5.66 5.01 -9.11
N GLY A 33 -4.78 4.83 -10.08
CA GLY A 33 -4.49 5.88 -11.05
C GLY A 33 -3.86 5.36 -12.32
N GLU A 34 -3.59 6.29 -13.23
CA GLU A 34 -2.92 6.01 -14.50
C GLU A 34 -1.61 6.82 -14.57
N PRO A 35 -0.57 6.32 -15.26
CA PRO A 35 0.66 7.05 -15.47
C PRO A 35 0.40 8.42 -16.11
N ASN A 36 1.14 9.43 -15.65
CA ASN A 36 1.03 10.80 -16.13
C ASN A 36 -0.34 11.47 -15.92
N ARG A 37 -1.19 10.93 -15.04
CA ARG A 37 -2.52 11.47 -14.74
C ARG A 37 -2.75 11.56 -13.22
N PRO A 38 -3.70 12.41 -12.77
CA PRO A 38 -4.17 12.37 -11.40
C PRO A 38 -4.68 10.98 -11.03
N ALA A 39 -4.49 10.59 -9.77
CA ALA A 39 -5.02 9.34 -9.22
C ALA A 39 -6.21 9.60 -8.32
N VAL A 40 -7.01 8.58 -8.08
CA VAL A 40 -8.08 8.61 -7.09
C VAL A 40 -7.58 7.90 -5.84
N ILE A 41 -7.64 8.59 -4.71
CA ILE A 41 -7.36 8.02 -3.39
C ILE A 41 -8.65 7.79 -2.63
N ARG A 42 -8.76 6.63 -1.99
CA ARG A 42 -9.86 6.24 -1.12
C ARG A 42 -9.32 5.80 0.22
N GLN A 43 -9.84 6.38 1.28
CA GLN A 43 -9.56 6.02 2.65
C GLN A 43 -10.82 5.43 3.26
N THR A 44 -10.73 4.23 3.81
CA THR A 44 -11.85 3.59 4.51
C THR A 44 -11.43 3.34 5.95
N MET A 45 -12.27 3.79 6.87
CA MET A 45 -12.19 3.44 8.28
C MET A 45 -13.24 2.38 8.58
N TYR A 46 -12.90 1.48 9.49
CA TYR A 46 -13.79 0.41 9.92
C TYR A 46 -14.04 0.53 11.43
N ASN A 47 -15.26 0.19 11.83
CA ASN A 47 -15.62 -0.05 13.22
C ASN A 47 -16.07 -1.51 13.31
N GLY A 48 -15.19 -2.38 13.83
CA GLY A 48 -15.36 -3.84 13.71
C GLY A 48 -15.28 -4.28 12.26
N SER A 49 -16.25 -5.11 11.82
CA SER A 49 -16.31 -5.61 10.44
C SER A 49 -17.04 -4.68 9.46
N THR A 50 -17.57 -3.55 9.96
CA THR A 50 -18.37 -2.59 9.19
C THR A 50 -17.55 -1.37 8.81
N LYS A 51 -17.67 -0.94 7.55
CA LYS A 51 -17.14 0.36 7.10
C LYS A 51 -17.83 1.47 7.90
N SER A 52 -17.06 2.24 8.65
CA SER A 52 -17.56 3.35 9.47
C SER A 52 -17.55 4.67 8.71
N SER A 53 -16.57 4.86 7.83
CA SER A 53 -16.46 6.04 6.97
C SER A 53 -15.63 5.69 5.74
N GLU A 54 -16.04 6.19 4.59
CA GLU A 54 -15.25 6.15 3.37
C GLU A 54 -15.08 7.57 2.87
N LYS A 55 -13.83 7.96 2.64
CA LYS A 55 -13.48 9.25 2.06
C LYS A 55 -12.71 9.03 0.78
N SER A 56 -12.94 9.89 -0.18
CA SER A 56 -12.28 9.86 -1.49
C SER A 56 -11.76 11.23 -1.86
N GLY A 57 -10.86 11.24 -2.84
CA GLY A 57 -10.35 12.46 -3.43
C GLY A 57 -9.43 12.18 -4.59
N ASP A 58 -8.99 13.26 -5.21
CA ASP A 58 -8.08 13.23 -6.35
C ASP A 58 -6.69 13.64 -5.86
N VAL A 59 -5.69 12.85 -6.21
CA VAL A 59 -4.28 13.13 -5.99
C VAL A 59 -3.74 13.71 -7.30
N PRO A 60 -3.17 14.93 -7.30
CA PRO A 60 -2.63 15.52 -8.50
C PRO A 60 -1.42 14.73 -9.00
N LYS A 61 -1.09 14.92 -10.27
CA LYS A 61 0.00 14.19 -10.94
C LYS A 61 1.33 14.27 -10.18
N ASP A 62 1.71 15.47 -9.74
CA ASP A 62 3.03 15.68 -9.12
C ASP A 62 3.21 14.83 -7.85
N ASP A 63 2.18 14.74 -7.01
CA ASP A 63 2.15 13.89 -5.81
C ASP A 63 2.11 12.39 -6.16
N VAL A 64 1.46 12.01 -7.27
CA VAL A 64 1.48 10.63 -7.77
C VAL A 64 2.87 10.23 -8.22
N ASP A 65 3.57 11.10 -8.95
CA ASP A 65 4.93 10.84 -9.43
C ASP A 65 5.92 10.72 -8.24
N GLU A 66 5.77 11.53 -7.18
CA GLU A 66 6.53 11.37 -5.93
C GLU A 66 6.21 10.05 -5.22
N LEU A 67 4.92 9.70 -5.10
CA LEU A 67 4.49 8.44 -4.49
C LEU A 67 5.08 7.23 -5.22
N MET A 68 5.10 7.25 -6.56
CA MET A 68 5.70 6.18 -7.37
C MET A 68 7.18 6.01 -7.06
N ASN A 69 7.93 7.11 -7.04
CA ASN A 69 9.36 7.09 -6.72
C ASN A 69 9.61 6.50 -5.31
N LEU A 70 8.77 6.83 -4.33
CA LEU A 70 8.85 6.27 -2.98
C LEU A 70 8.49 4.78 -2.95
N VAL A 71 7.42 4.35 -3.61
CA VAL A 71 6.98 2.95 -3.63
C VAL A 71 8.05 2.06 -4.27
N ASN A 72 8.74 2.56 -5.30
CA ASN A 72 9.84 1.86 -5.96
C ASN A 72 11.05 1.58 -5.06
N THR A 73 11.24 2.32 -3.95
CA THR A 73 12.35 2.02 -3.02
C THR A 73 12.15 0.70 -2.29
N LEU A 74 10.89 0.26 -2.12
CA LEU A 74 10.54 -1.02 -1.50
C LEU A 74 10.69 -2.20 -2.46
N ARG A 75 11.14 -1.97 -3.70
CA ARG A 75 11.37 -3.04 -4.66
C ARG A 75 12.44 -4.00 -4.14
N GLY A 76 12.09 -5.28 -4.04
CA GLY A 76 13.01 -6.32 -3.59
C GLY A 76 13.21 -6.35 -2.08
N PHE A 77 12.39 -5.62 -1.32
CA PHE A 77 12.34 -5.76 0.12
C PHE A 77 11.73 -7.13 0.49
N PRO A 78 12.16 -7.78 1.58
CA PRO A 78 11.64 -9.08 1.98
C PRO A 78 10.13 -9.04 2.27
N SER A 79 9.39 -10.08 1.90
CA SER A 79 7.96 -10.21 2.21
C SER A 79 7.67 -11.49 2.99
N HIS A 80 6.60 -11.51 3.79
CA HIS A 80 6.24 -12.71 4.54
C HIS A 80 4.73 -12.82 4.71
N ALA A 81 4.15 -13.97 4.31
CA ALA A 81 2.70 -14.14 4.27
C ALA A 81 1.98 -14.00 5.62
N SER A 82 2.61 -14.49 6.69
CA SER A 82 2.01 -14.56 8.03
C SER A 82 2.68 -13.68 9.09
N GLN A 83 3.85 -13.11 8.83
CA GLN A 83 4.65 -12.38 9.82
C GLN A 83 4.86 -10.94 9.39
N ASP A 84 4.60 -10.01 10.29
CA ASP A 84 4.99 -8.61 10.11
C ASP A 84 6.48 -8.45 10.40
N VAL A 85 7.31 -8.68 9.38
CA VAL A 85 8.77 -8.61 9.48
C VAL A 85 9.29 -7.18 9.72
N TYR A 86 8.48 -6.18 9.42
CA TYR A 86 8.81 -4.76 9.61
C TYR A 86 8.39 -4.22 10.98
N GLY A 87 7.40 -4.86 11.63
CA GLY A 87 6.99 -4.56 13.00
C GLY A 87 6.08 -3.33 13.15
N TYR A 88 5.48 -2.85 12.06
CA TYR A 88 4.60 -1.67 12.07
C TYR A 88 3.11 -2.01 12.00
N ASN A 89 2.77 -3.29 11.90
CA ASN A 89 1.42 -3.83 11.80
C ASN A 89 0.67 -3.29 10.56
N ILE A 90 1.35 -3.19 9.42
CA ILE A 90 0.85 -2.62 8.16
C ILE A 90 1.02 -3.62 7.04
N LYS A 91 -0.03 -3.81 6.24
CA LYS A 91 0.04 -4.48 4.93
C LYS A 91 0.12 -3.45 3.83
N VAL A 92 1.01 -3.68 2.88
CA VAL A 92 1.08 -2.90 1.64
C VAL A 92 1.09 -3.85 0.45
N ASP A 93 0.38 -3.48 -0.59
CA ASP A 93 0.29 -4.19 -1.86
C ASP A 93 0.42 -3.15 -2.97
N PHE A 94 1.45 -3.32 -3.79
CA PHE A 94 1.75 -2.45 -4.92
C PHE A 94 1.60 -3.25 -6.19
N ASN A 95 0.72 -2.79 -7.05
CA ASN A 95 0.57 -3.26 -8.41
C ASN A 95 0.75 -2.07 -9.33
N THR A 96 2.01 -1.75 -9.64
CA THR A 96 2.37 -0.66 -10.54
C THR A 96 3.00 -1.22 -11.82
N PHE A 97 3.28 -0.33 -12.77
CA PHE A 97 3.98 -0.68 -14.01
C PHE A 97 5.46 -1.05 -13.79
N GLU A 98 6.07 -0.60 -12.69
CA GLU A 98 7.46 -0.86 -12.35
C GLU A 98 7.64 -2.01 -11.35
N ILE A 99 6.72 -2.12 -10.39
CA ILE A 99 6.80 -3.13 -9.34
C ILE A 99 5.45 -3.80 -9.11
N GLN A 100 5.52 -5.11 -8.92
CA GLN A 100 4.43 -5.90 -8.36
C GLN A 100 4.99 -6.54 -7.10
N TRP A 101 4.62 -6.00 -5.95
CA TRP A 101 5.17 -6.43 -4.67
C TRP A 101 4.18 -6.19 -3.55
N SER A 102 4.01 -7.19 -2.68
CA SER A 102 3.33 -7.04 -1.41
C SER A 102 4.19 -7.56 -0.28
N ASN A 103 4.15 -6.89 0.87
CA ASN A 103 4.85 -7.37 2.07
C ASN A 103 4.23 -8.64 2.68
N VAL A 104 3.10 -9.12 2.13
CA VAL A 104 2.45 -10.39 2.50
C VAL A 104 2.63 -11.47 1.43
N ASP A 105 3.43 -11.22 0.40
CA ASP A 105 3.75 -12.28 -0.54
C ASP A 105 4.67 -13.31 0.12
N GLU A 106 4.47 -14.56 -0.24
CA GLU A 106 5.28 -15.68 0.22
C GLU A 106 6.63 -15.64 -0.50
N ASP A 107 7.62 -15.02 0.13
CA ASP A 107 8.99 -15.02 -0.36
C ASP A 107 9.71 -16.29 0.15
N PRO A 108 10.16 -17.18 -0.76
CA PRO A 108 10.83 -18.42 -0.38
C PRO A 108 12.18 -18.18 0.32
N THR A 109 12.74 -16.98 0.23
CA THR A 109 13.97 -16.58 0.92
C THR A 109 13.72 -15.92 2.28
N ALA A 110 12.45 -15.63 2.63
CA ALA A 110 12.10 -14.98 3.89
C ALA A 110 12.46 -15.81 5.13
N GLY A 111 12.56 -17.13 5.00
CA GLY A 111 13.03 -18.02 6.08
C GLY A 111 14.53 -17.87 6.40
N GLU A 112 15.32 -17.25 5.51
CA GLU A 112 16.76 -17.01 5.70
C GLU A 112 17.06 -15.60 6.23
N VAL A 113 16.14 -14.65 6.08
CA VAL A 113 16.30 -13.27 6.56
C VAL A 113 15.91 -13.20 8.04
N SER A 114 16.85 -13.59 8.91
CA SER A 114 16.66 -13.58 10.37
C SER A 114 16.47 -12.19 10.98
N GLU A 115 16.96 -11.13 10.30
CA GLU A 115 16.86 -9.75 10.78
C GLU A 115 16.80 -8.76 9.61
N ILE A 116 15.66 -8.06 9.48
CA ILE A 116 15.52 -6.92 8.56
C ILE A 116 16.30 -5.75 9.15
N ALA A 117 17.20 -5.16 8.36
CA ALA A 117 18.01 -4.02 8.78
C ALA A 117 17.12 -2.85 9.23
N ALA A 118 17.56 -2.11 10.26
CA ALA A 118 16.79 -0.97 10.79
C ALA A 118 16.47 0.07 9.70
N GLU A 119 17.42 0.32 8.79
CA GLU A 119 17.24 1.22 7.65
C GLU A 119 16.08 0.79 6.73
N GLN A 120 15.95 -0.51 6.45
CA GLN A 120 14.83 -1.03 5.64
C GLN A 120 13.49 -0.90 6.37
N LYS A 121 13.48 -1.06 7.70
CA LYS A 121 12.26 -0.82 8.50
C LYS A 121 11.87 0.65 8.44
N ASP A 122 12.84 1.56 8.58
CA ASP A 122 12.60 2.98 8.52
C ASP A 122 12.12 3.43 7.12
N ASP A 123 12.68 2.88 6.05
CA ASP A 123 12.23 3.12 4.68
C ASP A 123 10.81 2.59 4.46
N PHE A 124 10.51 1.37 4.90
CA PHE A 124 9.16 0.80 4.85
C PHE A 124 8.16 1.70 5.58
N LYS A 125 8.52 2.13 6.80
CA LYS A 125 7.70 3.05 7.59
C LYS A 125 7.48 4.36 6.86
N ARG A 126 8.53 4.95 6.28
CA ARG A 126 8.45 6.21 5.57
C ARG A 126 7.46 6.13 4.40
N VAL A 127 7.52 5.06 3.60
CA VAL A 127 6.59 4.86 2.47
C VAL A 127 5.16 4.66 2.98
N ALA A 128 4.97 3.82 4.00
CA ALA A 128 3.65 3.58 4.58
C ALA A 128 3.03 4.88 5.17
N ASP A 129 3.83 5.65 5.91
CA ASP A 129 3.40 6.93 6.49
C ASP A 129 3.11 7.97 5.39
N SER A 130 3.87 7.98 4.29
CA SER A 130 3.60 8.84 3.12
C SER A 130 2.27 8.50 2.46
N ILE A 131 1.94 7.22 2.26
CA ILE A 131 0.63 6.79 1.72
C ILE A 131 -0.51 7.25 2.63
N GLU A 132 -0.35 7.14 3.94
CA GLU A 132 -1.35 7.62 4.89
C GLU A 132 -1.48 9.15 4.92
N ALA A 133 -0.35 9.87 4.84
CA ALA A 133 -0.34 11.32 4.77
C ALA A 133 -1.04 11.81 3.50
N LEU A 134 -0.84 11.12 2.38
CA LEU A 134 -1.53 11.37 1.12
C LEU A 134 -3.05 11.19 1.29
N ALA A 135 -3.47 10.09 1.92
CA ALA A 135 -4.87 9.83 2.22
C ALA A 135 -5.48 10.94 3.09
N ARG A 136 -4.80 11.36 4.15
CA ARG A 136 -5.28 12.46 5.02
C ARG A 136 -5.37 13.80 4.28
N THR A 137 -4.48 14.04 3.33
CA THR A 137 -4.41 15.30 2.58
C THR A 137 -5.49 15.39 1.51
N PHE A 138 -5.72 14.30 0.77
CA PHE A 138 -6.55 14.30 -0.43
C PHE A 138 -7.90 13.60 -0.26
N ALA A 139 -8.02 12.55 0.57
CA ALA A 139 -9.28 11.85 0.82
C ALA A 139 -10.17 12.65 1.79
N LYS A 140 -10.68 13.79 1.31
CA LYS A 140 -11.48 14.75 2.10
C LYS A 140 -12.97 14.67 1.80
N ARG A 141 -13.38 14.14 0.64
CA ARG A 141 -14.79 14.05 0.25
C ARG A 141 -15.39 12.78 0.82
N ASP A 142 -16.46 12.87 1.58
CA ASP A 142 -17.19 11.67 1.99
C ASP A 142 -17.72 10.96 0.74
N ALA A 143 -17.38 9.68 0.61
CA ALA A 143 -17.96 8.80 -0.39
C ALA A 143 -19.24 8.20 0.19
N ALA A 144 -20.24 7.94 -0.65
CA ALA A 144 -21.42 7.22 -0.21
C ALA A 144 -21.00 5.81 0.24
N VAL A 145 -21.11 5.54 1.55
CA VAL A 145 -20.88 4.22 2.18
C VAL A 145 -22.10 3.35 1.99
#